data_AF-A0A160FIV0-F1
#
_entry.id   AF-A0A160FIV0-F1
#
_cell.length_a   1.000
_cell.length_b   1.000
_cell.length_c   1.000
_cell.angle_alpha   90.00
_cell.angle_beta   90.00
_cell.angle_gamma   90.00
#
_symmetry.space_group_name_H-M   'P 1'
#
loop_
_entity.id
_entity.type
_entity.pdbx_description
1 polymer ?
#
loop_
_entity_poly.entity_id
_entity_poly.type
_entity_poly.pdbx_seq_one_letter_code
_entity_poly.pdbx_strand_id
1 'polypeptide(L)'
;MQDYAIGTTPSAYAYPFMIKHLLHTPLAHAPDQEIVYRGQHRQTYATLTERIARLANALSQLGTQQGSTVAVMDGDSHRYLECYFAVPMMGAVLQTIPFTTKYEVMLAVSTPSYEFPDFDENTRATTSYTTGTTGLPKGVYFSHRQLVLHTITVMAALSSPASGQRFHRGDVYIPLTPMFHVHASNGGRGHEH
;
A
#
# COMPACT_ATOMS: atom_id res chain seq x y z
N MET A 1 40.52 5.65 -9.19
CA MET A 1 39.20 6.09 -9.66
C MET A 1 38.66 7.01 -8.58
N GLN A 2 38.92 8.32 -8.70
CA GLN A 2 38.58 9.31 -7.68
C GLN A 2 37.08 9.28 -7.41
N ASP A 3 36.68 9.22 -6.15
CA ASP A 3 35.29 9.33 -5.71
C ASP A 3 34.71 10.68 -6.18
N TYR A 4 33.91 10.64 -7.23
CA TYR A 4 33.15 11.78 -7.76
C TYR A 4 31.80 11.90 -7.02
N ALA A 5 31.79 11.64 -5.71
CA ALA A 5 30.61 11.84 -4.89
C ALA A 5 30.53 13.32 -4.51
N ILE A 6 29.81 14.10 -5.31
CA ILE A 6 29.46 15.48 -4.96
C ILE A 6 28.63 15.40 -3.66
N GLY A 7 29.20 15.88 -2.55
CA GLY A 7 28.50 15.91 -1.26
C GLY A 7 27.19 16.68 -1.37
N THR A 8 26.11 16.12 -0.82
CA THR A 8 24.81 16.80 -0.81
C THR A 8 24.88 18.04 0.06
N THR A 9 24.28 19.14 -0.39
CA THR A 9 24.18 20.36 0.41
C THR A 9 23.28 20.11 1.62
N PRO A 10 23.53 20.70 2.80
CA PRO A 10 22.64 20.56 3.96
C PRO A 10 21.20 21.05 3.71
N SER A 11 20.99 21.88 2.70
CA SER A 11 19.68 22.36 2.24
C SER A 11 19.03 21.47 1.19
N ALA A 12 19.71 20.41 0.73
CA ALA A 12 19.14 19.47 -0.22
C ALA A 12 18.02 18.70 0.47
N TYR A 13 16.78 19.03 0.10
CA TYR A 13 15.62 18.30 0.56
C TYR A 13 15.61 16.92 -0.09
N ALA A 14 15.97 15.89 0.68
CA ALA A 14 15.79 14.52 0.27
C ALA A 14 14.29 14.22 0.30
N TYR A 15 13.64 14.19 -0.86
CA TYR A 15 12.23 13.83 -0.97
C TYR A 15 12.11 12.30 -0.78
N PRO A 16 11.60 11.80 0.36
CA PRO A 16 11.62 10.37 0.64
C PRO A 16 10.56 9.64 -0.19
N PHE A 17 10.85 8.44 -0.68
CA PHE A 17 9.89 7.62 -1.43
C PHE A 17 9.00 6.81 -0.50
N MET A 18 8.02 7.50 0.09
CA MET A 18 7.06 6.95 1.05
C MET A 18 5.78 6.46 0.38
N ILE A 19 5.16 5.42 0.95
CA ILE A 19 3.90 4.85 0.44
C ILE A 19 2.78 5.88 0.42
N LYS A 20 2.76 6.81 1.38
CA LYS A 20 1.78 7.92 1.41
C LYS A 20 1.79 8.75 0.12
N HIS A 21 2.93 8.82 -0.58
CA HIS A 21 3.04 9.59 -1.81
C HIS A 21 2.27 8.98 -2.99
N LEU A 22 1.94 7.69 -2.94
CA LEU A 22 1.11 7.03 -3.95
C LEU A 22 -0.34 7.54 -3.95
N LEU A 23 -0.81 8.13 -2.84
CA LEU A 23 -2.17 8.64 -2.71
C LEU A 23 -2.31 10.12 -3.11
N HIS A 24 -1.22 10.88 -3.28
CA HIS A 24 -1.31 12.31 -3.61
C HIS A 24 -2.01 12.58 -4.94
N THR A 25 -1.56 11.91 -6.00
CA THR A 25 -2.08 12.09 -7.36
C THR A 25 -3.57 11.76 -7.49
N PRO A 26 -4.07 10.58 -7.02
CA PRO A 26 -5.50 10.29 -7.12
C PRO A 26 -6.36 11.26 -6.31
N LEU A 27 -5.92 11.69 -5.11
CA LEU A 27 -6.69 12.64 -4.30
C LEU A 27 -6.74 14.05 -4.92
N ALA A 28 -5.66 14.50 -5.54
CA ALA A 28 -5.59 15.82 -6.14
C ALA A 28 -6.41 15.92 -7.44
N HIS A 29 -6.63 14.81 -8.15
CA HIS A 29 -7.17 14.84 -9.49
C HIS A 29 -8.46 14.06 -9.70
N ALA A 30 -8.74 13.07 -8.86
CA ALA A 30 -9.88 12.17 -9.01
C ALA A 30 -10.36 11.62 -7.65
N PRO A 31 -10.63 12.49 -6.65
CA PRO A 31 -11.01 12.03 -5.31
C PRO A 31 -12.32 11.22 -5.29
N ASP A 32 -13.23 11.53 -6.22
CA ASP A 32 -14.54 10.87 -6.35
C ASP A 32 -14.52 9.61 -7.23
N GLN A 33 -13.36 9.23 -7.78
CA GLN A 33 -13.24 8.02 -8.59
C GLN A 33 -13.48 6.77 -7.72
N GLU A 34 -14.31 5.86 -8.23
CA GLU A 34 -14.68 4.64 -7.51
C GLU A 34 -13.59 3.56 -7.55
N ILE A 35 -13.43 2.90 -6.41
CA ILE A 35 -12.68 1.66 -6.21
C ILE A 35 -13.71 0.56 -5.97
N VAL A 36 -13.69 -0.47 -6.82
CA VAL A 36 -14.66 -1.57 -6.80
C VAL A 36 -13.98 -2.88 -6.39
N TYR A 37 -14.42 -3.46 -5.28
CA TYR A 37 -13.94 -4.75 -4.76
C TYR A 37 -14.95 -5.85 -5.05
N ARG A 38 -14.56 -6.82 -5.89
CA ARG A 38 -15.35 -8.02 -6.25
C ARG A 38 -16.79 -7.71 -6.68
N GLY A 39 -17.05 -6.51 -7.19
CA GLY A 39 -18.39 -6.00 -7.53
C GLY A 39 -19.34 -5.81 -6.33
N GLN A 40 -18.94 -6.16 -5.11
CA GLN A 40 -19.80 -6.17 -3.92
C GLN A 40 -19.59 -4.95 -3.02
N HIS A 41 -18.42 -4.32 -3.08
CA HIS A 41 -18.11 -3.13 -2.30
C HIS A 41 -17.56 -2.04 -3.22
N ARG A 42 -18.08 -0.82 -3.06
CA ARG A 42 -17.67 0.37 -3.81
C ARG A 42 -17.39 1.49 -2.81
N GLN A 43 -16.28 2.17 -3.01
CA GLN A 43 -15.92 3.38 -2.26
C GLN A 43 -15.08 4.31 -3.12
N THR A 44 -15.09 5.61 -2.83
CA THR A 44 -14.22 6.57 -3.54
C THR A 44 -12.82 6.62 -2.93
N TYR A 45 -11.85 7.23 -3.62
CA TYR A 45 -10.54 7.53 -3.03
C TYR A 45 -10.65 8.43 -1.79
N ALA A 46 -11.58 9.39 -1.78
CA ALA A 46 -11.83 10.22 -0.60
C ALA A 46 -12.29 9.37 0.60
N THR A 47 -13.27 8.48 0.40
CA THR A 47 -13.73 7.56 1.45
C THR A 47 -12.61 6.65 1.93
N LEU A 48 -11.80 6.09 1.01
CA LEU A 48 -10.66 5.26 1.37
C LEU A 48 -9.69 6.01 2.29
N THR A 49 -9.36 7.27 1.98
CA THR A 49 -8.44 8.06 2.81
C THR A 49 -8.97 8.37 4.20
N GLU A 50 -10.26 8.70 4.32
CA GLU A 50 -10.88 8.87 5.63
C GLU A 50 -10.80 7.57 6.44
N ARG A 51 -11.06 6.42 5.80
CA ARG A 51 -11.00 5.11 6.47
C ARG A 51 -9.58 4.74 6.88
N ILE A 52 -8.58 5.01 6.05
CA ILE A 52 -7.15 4.86 6.39
C ILE A 52 -6.80 5.68 7.63
N ALA A 53 -7.25 6.93 7.69
CA ALA A 53 -7.00 7.80 8.85
C ALA A 53 -7.72 7.32 10.12
N ARG A 54 -8.97 6.84 10.01
CA ARG A 54 -9.70 6.21 11.14
C ARG A 54 -8.97 4.99 11.65
N LEU A 55 -8.53 4.12 10.76
CA LEU A 55 -7.77 2.93 11.10
C LEU A 55 -6.47 3.29 11.82
N ALA A 56 -5.72 4.28 11.32
CA ALA A 56 -4.48 4.73 11.94
C ALA A 56 -4.70 5.28 13.37
N ASN A 57 -5.74 6.10 13.56
CA ASN A 57 -6.14 6.58 14.89
C ASN A 57 -6.46 5.42 15.84
N ALA A 58 -7.23 4.43 15.36
CA ALA A 58 -7.62 3.29 16.18
C ALA A 58 -6.40 2.45 16.59
N LEU A 59 -5.50 2.17 15.65
CA LEU A 59 -4.26 1.43 15.92
C LEU A 59 -3.35 2.19 16.88
N SER A 60 -3.26 3.52 16.75
CA SER A 60 -2.50 4.38 17.66
C SER A 60 -3.05 4.30 19.09
N GLN A 61 -4.37 4.32 19.26
CA GLN A 61 -5.02 4.14 20.57
C GLN A 61 -4.77 2.76 21.19
N LEU A 62 -4.59 1.74 20.36
CA LEU A 62 -4.19 0.39 20.80
C LEU A 62 -2.68 0.28 21.12
N GLY A 63 -1.92 1.37 21.01
CA GLY A 63 -0.50 1.42 21.34
C GLY A 63 0.43 1.12 20.16
N THR A 64 -0.07 1.12 18.92
CA THR A 64 0.78 0.99 17.72
C THR A 64 1.67 2.21 17.58
N GLN A 65 2.97 1.98 17.51
CA GLN A 65 4.01 2.99 17.31
C GLN A 65 4.86 2.65 16.10
N GLN A 66 5.69 3.59 15.65
CA GLN A 66 6.70 3.32 14.63
C GLN A 66 7.56 2.09 15.04
N GLY A 67 7.83 1.21 14.09
CA GLY A 67 8.54 -0.05 14.32
C GLY A 67 7.68 -1.18 14.89
N SER A 68 6.44 -0.92 15.30
CA SER A 68 5.50 -1.97 15.70
C SER A 68 5.21 -2.90 14.52
N THR A 69 4.96 -4.18 14.80
CA THR A 69 4.48 -5.12 13.77
C THR A 69 2.99 -5.33 13.96
N VAL A 70 2.20 -4.97 12.94
CA VAL A 70 0.74 -5.15 12.94
C VAL A 70 0.41 -6.35 12.09
N ALA A 71 -0.05 -7.41 12.76
CA ALA A 71 -0.54 -8.59 12.09
C ALA A 71 -1.95 -8.31 11.54
N VAL A 72 -2.09 -8.30 10.22
CA VAL A 72 -3.37 -8.11 9.54
C VAL A 72 -3.94 -9.46 9.15
N MET A 73 -5.11 -9.69 9.74
CA MET A 73 -5.93 -10.89 9.66
C MET A 73 -7.16 -10.57 8.82
N ASP A 74 -6.98 -10.54 7.50
CA ASP A 74 -8.07 -10.30 6.55
C ASP A 74 -7.82 -11.02 5.22
N GLY A 75 -8.86 -11.64 4.67
CA GLY A 75 -8.81 -12.32 3.38
C GLY A 75 -9.20 -11.34 2.28
N ASP A 76 -8.22 -10.92 1.48
CA ASP A 76 -8.37 -10.18 0.20
C ASP A 76 -9.67 -9.36 0.08
N SER A 77 -9.82 -8.40 0.99
CA SER A 77 -10.98 -7.52 1.10
C SER A 77 -10.56 -6.04 1.01
N HIS A 78 -11.53 -5.14 0.88
CA HIS A 78 -11.29 -3.69 0.91
C HIS A 78 -10.53 -3.23 2.17
N ARG A 79 -10.76 -3.91 3.31
CA ARG A 79 -10.08 -3.65 4.58
C ARG A 79 -8.59 -3.95 4.51
N TYR A 80 -8.20 -4.95 3.72
CA TYR A 80 -6.79 -5.24 3.48
C TYR A 80 -6.10 -4.08 2.78
N LEU A 81 -6.76 -3.43 1.81
CA LEU A 81 -6.22 -2.22 1.18
C LEU A 81 -6.05 -1.08 2.19
N GLU A 82 -7.07 -0.87 3.03
CA GLU A 82 -7.02 0.15 4.10
C GLU A 82 -5.84 -0.11 5.05
N CYS A 83 -5.65 -1.36 5.48
CA CYS A 83 -4.50 -1.81 6.27
C CYS A 83 -3.16 -1.63 5.56
N TYR A 84 -3.11 -1.93 4.25
CA TYR A 84 -1.91 -1.84 3.42
C TYR A 84 -1.37 -0.41 3.35
N PHE A 85 -2.24 0.60 3.40
CA PHE A 85 -1.82 1.99 3.49
C PHE A 85 -1.60 2.42 4.94
N ALA A 86 -2.58 2.22 5.83
CA ALA A 86 -2.54 2.76 7.18
C ALA A 86 -1.32 2.29 7.98
N VAL A 87 -1.05 0.98 8.01
CA VAL A 87 0.01 0.39 8.85
C VAL A 87 1.39 0.87 8.42
N PRO A 88 1.81 0.74 7.15
CA PRO A 88 3.10 1.26 6.72
C PRO A 88 3.18 2.78 6.83
N MET A 89 2.11 3.54 6.55
CA MET A 89 2.15 4.99 6.65
C MET A 89 2.36 5.49 8.09
N MET A 90 1.99 4.70 9.11
CA MET A 90 2.34 4.96 10.51
C MET A 90 3.80 4.61 10.86
N GLY A 91 4.56 4.03 9.92
CA GLY A 91 5.90 3.50 10.16
C GLY A 91 5.91 2.14 10.87
N ALA A 92 4.79 1.43 10.89
CA ALA A 92 4.67 0.07 11.40
C ALA A 92 4.82 -0.96 10.26
N VAL A 93 5.21 -2.18 10.61
CA VAL A 93 5.38 -3.29 9.65
C VAL A 93 4.07 -4.04 9.50
N LEU A 94 3.55 -4.10 8.28
CA LEU A 94 2.39 -4.92 7.94
C LEU A 94 2.80 -6.39 7.77
N GLN A 95 2.12 -7.27 8.50
CA GLN A 95 2.35 -8.71 8.48
C GLN A 95 1.04 -9.45 8.19
N THR A 96 0.93 -10.14 7.06
CA THR A 96 -0.33 -10.84 6.71
C THR A 96 -0.36 -12.25 7.27
N ILE A 97 -1.43 -12.59 8.02
CA ILE A 97 -1.70 -13.94 8.53
C ILE A 97 -3.18 -14.32 8.31
N PRO A 98 -3.51 -15.57 7.94
CA PRO A 98 -4.88 -15.96 7.63
C PRO A 98 -5.73 -16.23 8.89
N PHE A 99 -6.57 -15.27 9.31
CA PHE A 99 -7.70 -15.43 10.26
C PHE A 99 -8.59 -14.16 10.22
N THR A 100 -9.70 -14.04 10.98
CA THR A 100 -10.65 -12.88 10.90
C THR A 100 -10.90 -12.21 12.28
N THR A 101 -11.08 -10.87 12.36
CA THR A 101 -11.35 -10.13 13.63
C THR A 101 -12.09 -8.78 13.42
N LYS A 102 -12.58 -8.19 14.54
CA LYS A 102 -13.48 -7.02 14.80
C LYS A 102 -13.15 -5.65 14.15
N TYR A 103 -12.75 -5.64 12.88
CA TYR A 103 -12.32 -4.46 12.14
C TYR A 103 -13.32 -3.27 12.13
N GLU A 104 -14.58 -3.53 11.75
CA GLU A 104 -15.56 -2.45 11.51
C GLU A 104 -15.93 -1.67 12.79
N VAL A 105 -15.98 -2.36 13.92
CA VAL A 105 -16.31 -1.73 15.22
C VAL A 105 -15.23 -0.73 15.62
N MET A 106 -13.98 -1.08 15.35
CA MET A 106 -12.84 -0.23 15.64
C MET A 106 -12.83 1.03 14.75
N LEU A 107 -13.17 0.87 13.48
CA LEU A 107 -13.16 1.99 12.51
C LEU A 107 -14.29 3.00 12.78
N ALA A 108 -15.45 2.53 13.26
CA ALA A 108 -16.62 3.36 13.53
C ALA A 108 -16.41 4.39 14.67
N VAL A 109 -15.54 4.10 15.64
CA VAL A 109 -15.34 4.93 16.83
C VAL A 109 -14.13 5.88 16.74
N SER A 110 -13.35 5.82 15.65
CA SER A 110 -12.11 6.60 15.49
C SER A 110 -12.29 7.84 14.60
N THR A 111 -11.41 8.84 14.78
CA THR A 111 -11.45 10.12 14.06
C THR A 111 -11.04 10.00 12.59
N PRO A 112 -11.65 10.77 11.66
CA PRO A 112 -11.37 10.69 10.21
C PRO A 112 -10.08 11.33 9.73
N SER A 113 -9.28 11.94 10.62
CA SER A 113 -8.05 12.66 10.28
C SER A 113 -6.88 12.12 11.09
N TYR A 114 -5.76 11.82 10.43
CA TYR A 114 -4.51 11.37 11.06
C TYR A 114 -3.32 11.98 10.33
N GLU A 115 -2.34 12.50 11.08
CA GLU A 115 -1.11 13.06 10.52
C GLU A 115 -0.04 11.96 10.45
N PHE A 116 0.28 11.52 9.23
CA PHE A 116 1.27 10.47 9.02
C PHE A 116 2.70 11.03 9.02
N PRO A 117 3.59 10.59 9.93
CA PRO A 117 4.93 11.13 10.05
C PRO A 117 5.78 10.80 8.81
N ASP A 118 6.85 11.57 8.62
CA ASP A 118 7.95 11.21 7.74
C ASP A 118 9.00 10.40 8.51
N PHE A 119 9.60 9.41 7.83
CA PHE A 119 10.67 8.57 8.37
C PHE A 119 11.52 8.00 7.24
N ASP A 120 12.59 7.28 7.59
CA ASP A 120 13.52 6.71 6.61
C ASP A 120 12.78 5.78 5.63
N GLU A 121 12.90 6.06 4.33
CA GLU A 121 12.30 5.29 3.24
C GLU A 121 12.81 3.83 3.16
N ASN A 122 13.93 3.52 3.83
CA ASN A 122 14.46 2.16 3.96
C ASN A 122 13.80 1.37 5.09
N THR A 123 12.94 2.00 5.88
CA THR A 123 12.11 1.33 6.90
C THR A 123 11.27 0.23 6.25
N ARG A 124 11.16 -0.91 6.95
CA ARG A 124 10.36 -2.05 6.49
C ARG A 124 8.88 -1.69 6.48
N ALA A 125 8.23 -1.85 5.33
CA ALA A 125 6.81 -1.59 5.13
C ALA A 125 5.98 -2.87 5.27
N THR A 126 6.41 -3.96 4.61
CA THR A 126 5.67 -5.22 4.59
C THR A 126 6.60 -6.40 4.84
N THR A 127 6.05 -7.47 5.43
CA THR A 127 6.73 -8.77 5.55
C THR A 127 5.78 -9.89 5.15
N SER A 128 6.27 -10.82 4.33
CA SER A 128 5.53 -11.97 3.83
C SER A 128 6.33 -13.23 4.05
N TYR A 129 5.68 -14.32 4.47
CA TYR A 129 6.31 -15.63 4.60
C TYR A 129 5.90 -16.51 3.44
N THR A 130 6.88 -17.14 2.79
CA THR A 130 6.60 -18.21 1.85
C THR A 130 6.57 -19.54 2.60
N THR A 131 5.48 -20.28 2.45
CA THR A 131 5.41 -21.66 2.92
C THR A 131 6.22 -22.52 1.95
N GLY A 132 7.54 -22.55 2.13
CA GLY A 132 8.39 -23.47 1.40
C GLY A 132 8.01 -24.90 1.75
N THR A 133 7.76 -25.75 0.75
CA THR A 133 7.42 -27.17 0.95
C THR A 133 8.59 -28.03 1.44
N THR A 134 9.76 -27.44 1.72
CA THR A 134 11.00 -28.16 2.07
C THR A 134 11.79 -27.56 3.25
N GLY A 135 11.22 -26.63 4.06
CA GLY A 135 11.94 -26.07 5.22
C GLY A 135 11.18 -25.04 6.05
N LEU A 136 11.87 -24.42 7.03
CA LEU A 136 11.33 -23.33 7.85
C LEU A 136 10.90 -22.12 6.97
N PRO A 137 9.79 -21.45 7.29
CA PRO A 137 9.30 -20.31 6.50
C PRO A 137 10.36 -19.22 6.38
N LYS A 138 10.68 -18.81 5.14
CA LYS A 138 11.57 -17.66 4.89
C LYS A 138 10.74 -16.39 4.81
N GLY A 139 11.02 -15.44 5.69
CA GLY A 139 10.43 -14.11 5.65
C GLY A 139 11.09 -13.26 4.58
N VAL A 140 10.29 -12.71 3.66
CA VAL A 140 10.70 -11.70 2.69
C VAL A 140 10.12 -10.37 3.15
N TYR A 141 10.93 -9.31 3.15
CA TYR A 141 10.49 -7.97 3.52
C TYR A 141 10.71 -6.98 2.37
N PHE A 142 9.89 -5.93 2.35
CA PHE A 142 10.04 -4.81 1.43
C PHE A 142 10.07 -3.48 2.19
N SER A 143 10.96 -2.57 1.79
CA SER A 143 10.98 -1.19 2.30
C SER A 143 9.99 -0.28 1.55
N HIS A 144 9.72 0.91 2.09
CA HIS A 144 8.90 1.91 1.40
C HIS A 144 9.48 2.27 0.04
N ARG A 145 10.78 2.56 -0.02
CA ARG A 145 11.50 2.89 -1.26
C ARG A 145 11.33 1.79 -2.32
N GLN A 146 11.48 0.52 -1.93
CA GLN A 146 11.37 -0.61 -2.86
C GLN A 146 9.97 -0.71 -3.47
N LEU A 147 8.93 -0.56 -2.65
CA LEU A 147 7.55 -0.62 -3.12
C LEU A 147 7.22 0.55 -4.04
N VAL A 148 7.60 1.77 -3.66
CA VAL A 148 7.32 2.96 -4.46
C VAL A 148 8.07 2.91 -5.80
N LEU A 149 9.36 2.56 -5.81
CA LEU A 149 10.12 2.42 -7.05
C LEU A 149 9.58 1.31 -7.95
N HIS A 150 9.15 0.19 -7.38
CA HIS A 150 8.51 -0.88 -8.14
C HIS A 150 7.21 -0.39 -8.79
N THR A 151 6.35 0.29 -8.04
CA THR A 151 5.11 0.90 -8.57
C THR A 151 5.39 1.88 -9.70
N ILE A 152 6.36 2.79 -9.53
CA ILE A 152 6.74 3.76 -10.58
C ILE A 152 7.25 3.04 -11.83
N THR A 153 8.09 2.02 -11.67
CA THR A 153 8.65 1.24 -12.79
C THR A 153 7.55 0.52 -13.56
N VAL A 154 6.62 -0.12 -12.86
CA VAL A 154 5.46 -0.79 -13.45
C VAL A 154 4.56 0.21 -14.17
N MET A 155 4.26 1.36 -13.56
CA MET A 155 3.46 2.42 -14.19
C MET A 155 4.13 2.98 -15.44
N ALA A 156 5.45 3.19 -15.42
CA ALA A 156 6.20 3.65 -16.59
C ALA A 156 6.13 2.63 -17.73
N ALA A 157 6.34 1.34 -17.43
CA ALA A 157 6.22 0.27 -18.41
C ALA A 157 4.80 0.17 -19.00
N LEU A 158 3.79 0.32 -18.16
CA LEU A 158 2.38 0.25 -18.56
C LEU A 158 1.84 1.56 -19.14
N SER A 159 2.58 2.65 -19.12
CA SER A 159 2.16 3.93 -19.74
C SER A 159 2.92 4.23 -21.03
N SER A 160 3.99 3.48 -21.29
CA SER A 160 4.86 3.67 -22.46
C SER A 160 4.23 3.30 -23.83
N PRO A 161 3.31 2.32 -23.96
CA PRO A 161 2.78 1.95 -25.27
C PRO A 161 1.84 3.04 -25.85
N ALA A 162 2.07 3.41 -27.11
CA ALA A 162 1.23 4.38 -27.83
C ALA A 162 -0.22 3.89 -28.06
N SER A 163 -0.41 2.57 -28.14
CA SER A 163 -1.70 1.89 -28.23
C SER A 163 -1.61 0.52 -27.53
N GLY A 164 -2.76 -0.04 -27.10
CA GLY A 164 -2.81 -1.35 -26.44
C GLY A 164 -2.81 -1.29 -24.91
N GLN A 165 -1.83 -1.95 -24.26
CA GLN A 165 -1.74 -2.18 -22.79
C GLN A 165 -1.36 -0.90 -22.01
N ARG A 166 -2.04 0.21 -22.26
CA ARG A 166 -1.89 1.43 -21.46
C ARG A 166 -2.81 1.40 -20.25
N PHE A 167 -2.36 2.00 -19.14
CA PHE A 167 -3.24 2.38 -18.04
C PHE A 167 -3.67 3.84 -18.22
N HIS A 168 -4.97 4.07 -18.25
CA HIS A 168 -5.61 5.38 -18.34
C HIS A 168 -6.60 5.55 -17.19
N ARG A 169 -6.92 6.79 -16.81
CA ARG A 169 -7.87 7.09 -15.71
C ARG A 169 -9.28 6.52 -15.92
N GLY A 170 -9.64 6.21 -17.17
CA GLY A 170 -10.92 5.60 -17.52
C GLY A 170 -10.91 4.07 -17.48
N ASP A 171 -9.76 3.45 -17.23
CA ASP A 171 -9.64 1.99 -17.24
C ASP A 171 -10.07 1.40 -15.89
N VAL A 172 -10.77 0.28 -15.94
CA VAL A 172 -11.15 -0.50 -14.76
C VAL A 172 -10.13 -1.61 -14.57
N TYR A 173 -9.33 -1.52 -13.50
CA TYR A 173 -8.36 -2.55 -13.15
C TYR A 173 -8.94 -3.59 -12.20
N ILE A 174 -8.87 -4.86 -12.58
CA ILE A 174 -9.30 -6.00 -11.76
C ILE A 174 -8.05 -6.83 -11.43
N PRO A 175 -7.46 -6.67 -10.22
CA PRO A 175 -6.38 -7.55 -9.80
C PRO A 175 -6.94 -8.96 -9.58
N LEU A 176 -6.53 -9.92 -10.42
CA LEU A 176 -6.92 -11.34 -10.28
C LEU A 176 -6.15 -12.07 -9.18
N THR A 177 -5.04 -11.50 -8.71
CA THR A 177 -4.20 -12.09 -7.67
C THR A 177 -4.60 -11.53 -6.30
N PRO A 178 -4.77 -12.38 -5.27
CA PRO A 178 -5.09 -11.90 -3.93
C PRO A 178 -3.99 -10.96 -3.43
N MET A 179 -4.37 -9.85 -2.79
CA MET A 179 -3.41 -8.82 -2.34
C MET A 179 -2.38 -9.31 -1.31
N PHE A 180 -2.59 -10.51 -0.73
CA PHE A 180 -1.67 -11.20 0.18
C PHE A 180 -0.63 -12.09 -0.52
N HIS A 181 -0.81 -12.41 -1.81
CA HIS A 181 0.17 -13.12 -2.63
C HIS A 181 1.01 -12.07 -3.38
N VAL A 182 2.24 -11.83 -2.92
CA VAL A 182 3.26 -10.96 -3.57
C VAL A 182 2.60 -9.75 -4.27
N HIS A 183 1.95 -8.90 -3.46
CA HIS A 183 1.43 -7.59 -3.89
C HIS A 183 0.63 -7.57 -5.21
N ALA A 184 -0.20 -8.58 -5.47
CA ALA A 184 -1.09 -8.66 -6.63
C ALA A 184 -0.45 -8.21 -7.97
N SER A 185 0.87 -8.44 -8.13
CA SER A 185 1.68 -7.79 -9.18
C SER A 185 1.54 -8.45 -10.55
N ASN A 186 0.49 -9.25 -10.78
CA ASN A 186 0.15 -9.74 -12.10
C ASN A 186 -1.35 -10.12 -12.17
N GLY A 187 -2.21 -9.17 -12.51
CA GLY A 187 -3.60 -9.44 -12.89
C GLY A 187 -3.69 -9.72 -14.38
N GLY A 188 -3.75 -11.01 -14.77
CA GLY A 188 -4.04 -11.41 -16.14
C GLY A 188 -5.41 -10.89 -16.60
N ARG A 189 -5.54 -10.56 -17.88
CA ARG A 189 -6.82 -10.16 -18.47
C ARG A 189 -7.72 -11.38 -18.61
N GLY A 190 -8.90 -11.36 -17.98
CA GLY A 190 -10.03 -12.19 -18.39
C GLY A 190 -10.70 -11.55 -19.61
N HIS A 191 -10.57 -12.19 -20.77
CA HIS A 191 -11.43 -11.94 -21.92
C HIS A 191 -12.70 -12.78 -21.73
N GLU A 192 -13.86 -12.15 -21.73
CA GLU A 192 -15.12 -12.85 -22.02
C GLU A 192 -15.69 -12.31 -23.34
N HIS A 193 -16.33 -13.21 -24.07
CA HIS A 193 -16.69 -13.17 -25.49
C HIS A 193 -17.60 -12.02 -25.91
#